data_AF-I0X865-F1
#
_entry.id   AF-I0X865-F1
#
_cell.length_a   1.000
_cell.length_b   1.000
_cell.length_c   1.000
_cell.angle_alpha   90.00
_cell.angle_beta   90.00
_cell.angle_gamma   90.00
#
_symmetry.space_group_name_H-M   'P 1'
#
loop_
_entity.id
_entity.type
_entity.pdbx_description
1 polymer ?
#
loop_
_entity_poly.entity_id
_entity_poly.type
_entity_poly.pdbx_seq_one_letter_code
_entity_poly.pdbx_strand_id
1 'polypeptide(L)'
;MEIISFVQDKPAVRKFNLPLFSKSGRERSESSYFRMGAFSPAGRNMRRREIYPTELKTFAVKAVSGPFNLRIFLMETGRAVSEFIQLLFENSFSIFKVLLAVLLLVMMIIGGQRAYNYFNNFTGPLSIQKTDEISIEKLNQLMSDFALEVQQEIDESGKIAEAAIPLRSNYTSPVTYQTYKVQSGDTIGGIARKFKLSNVSTLISVNDISNVRQLCAGQKLKIPSIDGIIYTVKGGDSINSIVEKNKISLKQLLDVNDLSSEVLHAGQQLFLPGASLDQKTLKTAMGDRFIMPISARFRWSSPYGWREDPIAHVKSFHTGTDMACPTGTPILASMSGKVITTGINRVYGNYVIIDHGNGYQTLYAHMSKIIASKGQWVSQGTRIGLVGSTGYSTGPHLHFTVYKNGKMVNPMSVLK
;
A
#
# COMPACT_ATOMS: atom_id res chain seq x y z
N MET A 1 -78.40 19.95 16.75
CA MET A 1 -77.62 19.07 15.85
C MET A 1 -76.20 19.60 15.79
N GLU A 2 -75.23 18.71 15.94
CA GLU A 2 -73.85 18.92 16.41
C GLU A 2 -72.97 19.85 15.56
N ILE A 3 -72.67 21.03 16.11
CA ILE A 3 -71.36 21.54 16.60
C ILE A 3 -70.02 20.97 16.00
N ILE A 4 -69.30 21.87 15.28
CA ILE A 4 -67.85 22.27 15.42
C ILE A 4 -66.75 21.23 15.02
N SER A 5 -65.58 21.52 14.43
CA SER A 5 -64.95 22.67 13.74
C SER A 5 -63.61 22.27 13.09
N PHE A 6 -63.28 22.98 11.99
CA PHE A 6 -62.00 23.51 11.47
C PHE A 6 -60.58 23.16 12.03
N VAL A 7 -59.67 23.01 11.03
CA VAL A 7 -58.31 23.61 10.83
C VAL A 7 -57.03 22.88 11.33
N GLN A 8 -56.30 22.35 10.34
CA GLN A 8 -54.90 22.64 9.91
C GLN A 8 -53.74 22.67 10.94
N ASP A 9 -52.70 21.82 10.78
CA ASP A 9 -51.40 22.09 10.09
C ASP A 9 -50.36 20.95 10.33
N LYS A 10 -49.30 20.89 9.52
CA LYS A 10 -48.22 19.86 9.47
C LYS A 10 -47.15 19.99 10.62
N PRO A 11 -45.96 19.33 10.56
CA PRO A 11 -45.61 17.97 10.98
C PRO A 11 -44.51 17.93 12.08
N ALA A 12 -44.25 16.78 12.74
CA ALA A 12 -43.09 16.65 13.65
C ALA A 12 -42.40 15.26 13.63
N VAL A 13 -41.12 15.29 13.20
CA VAL A 13 -39.90 14.66 13.74
C VAL A 13 -40.02 13.35 14.55
N ARG A 14 -39.40 12.27 14.04
CA ARG A 14 -39.02 11.07 14.81
C ARG A 14 -37.60 11.24 15.40
N LYS A 15 -37.48 11.09 16.72
CA LYS A 15 -36.21 10.98 17.45
C LYS A 15 -35.72 9.53 17.50
N PHE A 16 -34.40 9.38 17.35
CA PHE A 16 -33.59 8.20 17.64
C PHE A 16 -33.52 7.93 19.15
N ASN A 17 -33.48 6.67 19.56
CA ASN A 17 -32.83 6.20 20.78
C ASN A 17 -32.38 4.73 20.63
N LEU A 18 -31.09 4.49 20.82
CA LEU A 18 -30.44 3.17 20.96
C LEU A 18 -30.68 2.59 22.37
N PRO A 19 -30.48 1.28 22.56
CA PRO A 19 -29.78 0.86 23.77
C PRO A 19 -28.60 -0.09 23.50
N LEU A 20 -27.60 0.13 24.36
CA LEU A 20 -26.32 -0.55 24.51
C LEU A 20 -26.47 -1.96 25.13
N PHE A 21 -25.50 -2.81 24.78
CA PHE A 21 -25.14 -4.03 25.50
C PHE A 21 -24.40 -3.71 26.81
N SER A 22 -24.77 -4.36 27.93
CA SER A 22 -23.81 -4.73 28.99
C SER A 22 -24.26 -5.95 29.80
N LYS A 23 -23.25 -6.75 30.16
CA LYS A 23 -23.23 -8.09 30.78
C LYS A 23 -23.85 -8.20 32.18
N SER A 24 -24.35 -9.41 32.50
CA SER A 24 -24.07 -10.26 33.68
C SER A 24 -25.20 -11.30 33.80
N GLY A 25 -25.05 -12.57 34.18
CA GLY A 25 -23.98 -13.37 34.74
C GLY A 25 -24.59 -14.70 35.22
N ARG A 26 -23.75 -15.76 35.34
CA ARG A 26 -23.87 -16.98 36.18
C ARG A 26 -25.18 -17.82 36.07
N GLU A 27 -25.17 -19.15 36.08
CA GLU A 27 -24.32 -20.09 36.83
C GLU A 27 -24.59 -21.54 36.36
N ARG A 28 -23.53 -22.38 36.38
CA ARG A 28 -23.44 -23.81 36.79
C ARG A 28 -24.35 -24.89 36.13
N SER A 29 -23.94 -26.13 35.88
CA SER A 29 -22.84 -26.97 36.40
C SER A 29 -22.55 -28.18 35.47
N GLU A 30 -21.27 -28.61 35.49
CA GLU A 30 -20.74 -30.00 35.46
C GLU A 30 -20.94 -30.89 34.21
N SER A 31 -19.87 -31.23 33.48
CA SER A 31 -18.84 -32.29 33.68
C SER A 31 -19.34 -33.67 33.21
N SER A 32 -18.61 -34.60 32.58
CA SER A 32 -17.36 -34.70 31.82
C SER A 32 -17.34 -36.14 31.20
N TYR A 33 -16.57 -36.36 30.12
CA TYR A 33 -16.02 -37.64 29.59
C TYR A 33 -16.81 -38.61 28.67
N PHE A 34 -16.24 -38.78 27.45
CA PHE A 34 -15.85 -40.00 26.70
C PHE A 34 -16.58 -41.34 27.01
N ARG A 35 -17.02 -42.22 26.07
CA ARG A 35 -16.32 -42.81 24.91
C ARG A 35 -17.29 -43.67 24.05
N MET A 36 -16.86 -43.97 22.82
CA MET A 36 -17.47 -44.79 21.73
C MET A 36 -18.23 -46.07 22.11
N GLY A 37 -19.22 -46.43 21.28
CA GLY A 37 -19.70 -47.81 21.10
C GLY A 37 -20.99 -47.93 20.30
N ALA A 38 -20.93 -48.60 19.15
CA ALA A 38 -22.04 -48.87 18.23
C ALA A 38 -23.00 -49.98 18.75
N PHE A 39 -24.29 -49.91 18.37
CA PHE A 39 -25.09 -50.95 17.69
C PHE A 39 -26.61 -50.64 17.83
N SER A 40 -27.32 -50.72 16.71
CA SER A 40 -28.77 -50.60 16.50
C SER A 40 -29.50 -51.89 16.96
N PRO A 41 -30.83 -52.12 16.76
CA PRO A 41 -31.99 -51.23 16.50
C PRO A 41 -33.22 -51.55 17.38
N ALA A 42 -34.07 -50.58 17.73
CA ALA A 42 -35.52 -50.79 17.87
C ALA A 42 -36.28 -49.50 18.25
N GLY A 43 -37.31 -49.18 17.46
CA GLY A 43 -38.61 -48.89 18.06
C GLY A 43 -39.02 -47.44 18.31
N ARG A 44 -39.59 -46.84 17.25
CA ARG A 44 -40.82 -46.03 17.23
C ARG A 44 -40.76 -44.51 17.48
N ASN A 45 -41.24 -43.84 16.42
CA ASN A 45 -42.12 -42.68 16.39
C ASN A 45 -41.50 -41.28 16.44
N MET A 46 -40.95 -40.85 15.31
CA MET A 46 -41.15 -39.48 14.84
C MET A 46 -41.63 -39.46 13.40
N ARG A 47 -42.82 -38.88 13.21
CA ARG A 47 -43.44 -38.57 11.93
C ARG A 47 -42.46 -37.75 11.08
N ARG A 48 -41.91 -38.32 10.01
CA ARG A 48 -41.34 -37.54 8.92
C ARG A 48 -42.47 -36.69 8.33
N ARG A 49 -42.32 -35.37 8.37
CA ARG A 49 -42.98 -34.51 7.38
C ARG A 49 -42.33 -34.84 6.05
N GLU A 50 -43.05 -35.57 5.20
CA GLU A 50 -42.73 -35.69 3.78
C GLU A 50 -42.81 -34.28 3.18
N ILE A 51 -41.65 -33.69 2.87
CA ILE A 51 -41.54 -32.43 2.15
C ILE A 51 -41.43 -32.76 0.66
N TYR A 52 -42.40 -33.49 0.11
CA TYR A 52 -42.64 -33.60 -1.34
C TYR A 52 -44.12 -33.92 -1.53
N PRO A 53 -44.88 -33.16 -2.32
CA PRO A 53 -46.23 -33.58 -2.67
C PRO A 53 -46.15 -34.87 -3.48
N THR A 54 -46.78 -35.92 -2.95
CA THR A 54 -47.08 -37.20 -3.58
C THR A 54 -48.15 -37.03 -4.65
N GLU A 55 -47.83 -36.25 -5.69
CA GLU A 55 -48.59 -36.22 -6.94
C GLU A 55 -47.58 -36.31 -8.10
N LEU A 56 -47.03 -37.50 -8.32
CA LEU A 56 -46.67 -37.87 -9.68
C LEU A 56 -47.99 -37.87 -10.46
N LYS A 57 -48.30 -36.75 -11.12
CA LYS A 57 -49.33 -36.71 -12.15
C LYS A 57 -48.91 -37.76 -13.18
N THR A 58 -49.54 -38.91 -13.12
CA THR A 58 -49.46 -39.91 -14.18
C THR A 58 -49.90 -39.20 -15.47
N PHE A 59 -48.97 -39.04 -16.41
CA PHE A 59 -49.32 -38.53 -17.73
C PHE A 59 -50.12 -39.61 -18.44
N ALA A 60 -51.44 -39.58 -18.29
CA ALA A 60 -52.33 -40.38 -19.10
C ALA A 60 -52.22 -39.88 -20.55
N VAL A 61 -51.47 -40.62 -21.39
CA VAL A 61 -51.42 -40.34 -22.83
C VAL A 61 -52.77 -40.75 -23.42
N LYS A 62 -53.63 -39.77 -23.63
CA LYS A 62 -54.84 -39.95 -24.44
C LYS A 62 -54.40 -39.89 -25.90
N ALA A 63 -54.50 -41.00 -26.62
CA ALA A 63 -54.26 -41.00 -28.06
C ALA A 63 -55.32 -40.10 -28.72
N VAL A 64 -54.90 -38.92 -29.19
CA VAL A 64 -55.76 -38.02 -29.97
C VAL A 64 -55.60 -38.43 -31.43
N SER A 65 -56.48 -39.32 -31.91
CA SER A 65 -56.59 -39.60 -33.35
C SER A 65 -57.39 -38.47 -34.01
N GLY A 66 -56.68 -37.46 -34.48
CA GLY A 66 -57.21 -36.35 -35.27
C GLY A 66 -56.16 -35.83 -36.25
N PRO A 67 -56.56 -35.14 -37.33
CA PRO A 67 -55.61 -34.60 -38.30
C PRO A 67 -54.63 -33.63 -37.60
N PHE A 68 -53.33 -33.79 -37.86
CA PHE A 68 -52.30 -32.96 -37.28
C PHE A 68 -52.57 -31.47 -37.59
N ASN A 69 -52.79 -30.69 -36.55
CA ASN A 69 -52.99 -29.25 -36.67
C ASN A 69 -51.77 -28.53 -36.13
N LEU A 70 -50.94 -28.01 -37.04
CA LEU A 70 -49.71 -27.31 -36.71
C LEU A 70 -49.93 -26.13 -35.74
N ARG A 71 -51.08 -25.45 -35.84
CA ARG A 71 -51.42 -24.34 -34.95
C ARG A 71 -51.63 -24.82 -33.52
N ILE A 72 -52.32 -25.94 -33.32
CA ILE A 72 -52.54 -26.54 -32.00
C ILE A 72 -51.22 -27.05 -31.41
N PHE A 73 -50.40 -27.72 -32.23
CA PHE A 73 -49.08 -28.20 -31.83
C PHE A 73 -48.16 -27.04 -31.37
N LEU A 74 -48.11 -25.94 -32.14
CA LEU A 74 -47.32 -24.76 -31.79
C LEU A 74 -47.83 -24.07 -30.52
N MET A 75 -49.15 -24.07 -30.29
CA MET A 75 -49.75 -23.49 -29.08
C MET A 75 -49.40 -24.29 -27.82
N GLU A 76 -49.50 -25.63 -27.89
CA GLU A 76 -49.19 -26.51 -26.76
C GLU A 76 -47.67 -26.57 -26.46
N THR A 77 -46.82 -26.58 -27.50
CA THR A 77 -45.37 -26.49 -27.30
C THR A 77 -44.95 -25.14 -26.73
N GLY A 78 -45.54 -24.03 -27.20
CA GLY A 78 -45.32 -22.70 -26.62
C GLY A 78 -45.74 -22.63 -25.15
N ARG A 79 -46.87 -23.27 -24.79
CA ARG A 79 -47.34 -23.35 -23.40
C ARG A 79 -46.39 -24.15 -22.52
N ALA A 80 -45.92 -25.32 -22.97
CA ALA A 80 -44.97 -26.13 -22.23
C ALA A 80 -43.63 -25.41 -21.99
N VAL A 81 -43.13 -24.66 -22.98
CA VAL A 81 -41.92 -23.82 -22.83
C VAL A 81 -42.16 -22.69 -21.82
N SER A 82 -43.32 -22.03 -21.87
CA SER A 82 -43.68 -20.99 -20.90
C SER A 82 -43.77 -21.51 -19.48
N GLU A 83 -44.40 -22.67 -19.27
CA GLU A 83 -44.52 -23.31 -17.95
C GLU A 83 -43.13 -23.71 -17.41
N PHE A 84 -42.24 -24.20 -18.27
CA PHE A 84 -40.85 -24.50 -17.89
C PHE A 84 -40.04 -23.24 -17.50
N ILE A 85 -40.17 -22.16 -18.27
CA ILE A 85 -39.53 -20.88 -17.95
C ILE A 85 -40.06 -20.32 -16.64
N GLN A 86 -41.36 -20.40 -16.41
CA GLN A 86 -41.98 -19.95 -15.17
C GLN A 86 -41.48 -20.74 -13.96
N LEU A 87 -41.31 -22.06 -14.10
CA LEU A 87 -40.76 -22.93 -13.06
C LEU A 87 -39.28 -22.61 -12.76
N LEU A 88 -38.50 -22.19 -13.77
CA LEU A 88 -37.15 -21.66 -13.60
C LEU A 88 -37.15 -20.31 -12.87
N PHE A 89 -38.09 -19.41 -13.17
CA PHE A 89 -38.23 -18.12 -12.48
C PHE A 89 -38.69 -18.30 -11.03
N GLU A 90 -39.66 -19.17 -10.76
CA GLU A 90 -40.18 -19.45 -9.42
C GLU A 90 -39.11 -20.08 -8.51
N ASN A 91 -38.21 -20.89 -9.08
CA ASN A 91 -37.09 -21.49 -8.35
C ASN A 91 -35.75 -20.75 -8.50
N SER A 92 -35.71 -19.63 -9.23
CA SER A 92 -34.49 -18.87 -9.52
C SER A 92 -33.77 -18.43 -8.25
N PHE A 93 -34.53 -18.05 -7.22
CA PHE A 93 -33.99 -17.64 -5.92
C PHE A 93 -33.35 -18.80 -5.16
N SER A 94 -33.91 -20.01 -5.28
CA SER A 94 -33.36 -21.23 -4.68
C SER A 94 -32.11 -21.71 -5.41
N ILE A 95 -32.11 -21.68 -6.75
CA ILE A 95 -30.95 -21.99 -7.58
C ILE A 95 -29.80 -21.00 -7.29
N PHE A 96 -30.11 -19.71 -7.20
CA PHE A 96 -29.16 -18.67 -6.85
C PHE A 96 -28.53 -18.88 -5.46
N LYS A 97 -29.34 -19.25 -4.46
CA LYS A 97 -28.84 -19.57 -3.11
C LYS A 97 -27.86 -20.74 -3.11
N VAL A 98 -28.15 -21.80 -3.88
CA VAL A 98 -27.26 -22.97 -4.00
C VAL A 98 -25.95 -22.57 -4.68
N LEU A 99 -26.02 -21.83 -5.79
CA LEU A 99 -24.81 -21.35 -6.49
C LEU A 99 -23.96 -20.42 -5.61
N LEU A 100 -24.59 -19.53 -4.86
CA LEU A 100 -23.90 -18.64 -3.92
C LEU A 100 -23.25 -19.40 -2.77
N ALA A 101 -23.91 -20.43 -2.24
CA ALA A 101 -23.34 -21.28 -1.19
C ALA A 101 -22.12 -22.07 -1.70
N VAL A 102 -22.17 -22.59 -2.93
CA VAL A 102 -21.02 -23.26 -3.56
C VAL A 102 -19.87 -22.28 -3.78
N LEU A 103 -20.16 -21.06 -4.27
CA LEU A 103 -19.14 -20.02 -4.45
C LEU A 103 -18.46 -19.66 -3.13
N LEU A 104 -19.24 -19.48 -2.05
CA LEU A 104 -18.71 -19.18 -0.72
C LEU A 104 -17.87 -20.33 -0.17
N LEU A 105 -18.27 -21.58 -0.38
CA LEU A 105 -17.50 -22.76 0.01
C LEU A 105 -16.14 -22.80 -0.72
N VAL A 106 -16.14 -22.58 -2.03
CA VAL A 106 -14.90 -22.52 -2.83
C VAL A 106 -13.99 -21.38 -2.36
N MET A 107 -14.55 -20.20 -2.11
CA MET A 107 -13.79 -19.07 -1.55
C MET A 107 -13.21 -19.39 -0.16
N MET A 108 -13.95 -20.13 0.67
CA MET A 108 -13.50 -20.55 2.00
C MET A 108 -12.37 -21.59 1.92
N ILE A 109 -12.43 -22.52 0.95
CA ILE A 109 -11.37 -23.51 0.69
C ILE A 109 -10.11 -22.81 0.17
N ILE A 110 -10.24 -21.92 -0.83
CA ILE A 110 -9.12 -21.14 -1.37
C ILE A 110 -8.53 -20.22 -0.29
N GLY A 111 -9.38 -19.54 0.47
CA GLY A 111 -8.99 -18.69 1.59
C GLY A 111 -8.29 -19.49 2.69
N GLY A 112 -8.80 -20.68 3.02
CA GLY A 112 -8.21 -21.61 3.97
C GLY A 112 -6.86 -22.14 3.51
N GLN A 113 -6.71 -22.52 2.23
CA GLN A 113 -5.41 -22.90 1.65
C GLN A 113 -4.42 -21.74 1.66
N ARG A 114 -4.85 -20.52 1.32
CA ARG A 114 -3.99 -19.34 1.39
C ARG A 114 -3.59 -19.00 2.82
N ALA A 115 -4.52 -19.11 3.77
CA ALA A 115 -4.26 -18.90 5.18
C ALA A 115 -3.33 -19.99 5.73
N TYR A 116 -3.53 -21.26 5.38
CA TYR A 116 -2.66 -22.38 5.73
C TYR A 116 -1.23 -22.18 5.17
N ASN A 117 -1.11 -21.80 3.90
CA ASN A 117 0.18 -21.48 3.29
C ASN A 117 0.83 -20.25 3.95
N TYR A 118 0.05 -19.22 4.26
CA TYR A 118 0.53 -18.04 4.99
C TYR A 118 1.00 -18.40 6.40
N PHE A 119 0.24 -19.23 7.14
CA PHE A 119 0.58 -19.65 8.50
C PHE A 119 1.81 -20.55 8.51
N ASN A 120 1.91 -21.53 7.60
CA ASN A 120 3.10 -22.36 7.45
C ASN A 120 4.34 -21.51 7.08
N ASN A 121 4.19 -20.49 6.25
CA ASN A 121 5.27 -19.56 5.90
C ASN A 121 5.64 -18.59 7.04
N PHE A 122 4.79 -18.43 8.07
CA PHE A 122 4.99 -17.50 9.17
C PHE A 122 5.37 -18.20 10.50
N THR A 123 5.02 -19.48 10.68
CA THR A 123 5.21 -20.20 11.97
C THR A 123 5.83 -21.60 11.85
N GLY A 124 6.10 -22.12 10.65
CA GLY A 124 6.75 -23.42 10.48
C GLY A 124 8.29 -23.31 10.50
N PRO A 125 9.02 -24.36 10.94
CA PRO A 125 10.46 -24.42 10.67
C PRO A 125 10.68 -24.39 9.16
N LEU A 126 11.55 -23.48 8.71
CA LEU A 126 11.87 -23.27 7.30
C LEU A 126 12.38 -24.59 6.70
N SER A 127 11.67 -25.10 5.69
CA SER A 127 12.16 -26.19 4.86
C SER A 127 13.21 -25.62 3.91
N ILE A 128 14.48 -25.97 4.15
CA ILE A 128 15.59 -25.64 3.28
C ILE A 128 15.31 -26.29 1.93
N GLN A 129 15.00 -25.49 0.91
CA GLN A 129 15.08 -25.99 -0.46
C GLN A 129 16.54 -26.39 -0.69
N LYS A 130 16.74 -27.69 -0.92
CA LYS A 130 18.02 -28.33 -1.19
C LYS A 130 18.56 -27.87 -2.55
N THR A 131 19.03 -26.63 -2.61
CA THR A 131 19.63 -26.03 -3.82
C THR A 131 21.02 -25.43 -3.56
N ASP A 132 21.62 -25.74 -2.42
CA ASP A 132 22.76 -24.96 -1.92
C ASP A 132 23.83 -25.80 -1.18
N GLU A 133 24.02 -27.09 -1.52
CA GLU A 133 25.14 -27.87 -0.97
C GLU A 133 26.51 -27.21 -1.27
N ILE A 134 26.62 -26.47 -2.38
CA ILE A 134 27.86 -25.76 -2.78
C ILE A 134 28.06 -24.46 -1.97
N SER A 135 27.00 -23.79 -1.52
CA SER A 135 27.10 -22.53 -0.79
C SER A 135 27.25 -22.74 0.72
N ILE A 136 26.68 -23.82 1.26
CA ILE A 136 26.95 -24.27 2.64
C ILE A 136 28.43 -24.63 2.81
N GLU A 137 29.02 -25.37 1.87
CA GLU A 137 30.44 -25.74 1.96
C GLU A 137 31.38 -24.52 1.93
N LYS A 138 31.12 -23.59 1.02
CA LYS A 138 31.90 -22.34 0.90
C LYS A 138 31.76 -21.44 2.13
N LEU A 139 30.61 -21.49 2.81
CA LEU A 139 30.32 -20.71 4.00
C LEU A 139 30.90 -21.37 5.26
N ASN A 140 30.78 -22.68 5.41
CA ASN A 140 31.49 -23.45 6.44
C ASN A 140 32.99 -23.21 6.35
N GLN A 141 33.55 -23.16 5.13
CA GLN A 141 34.95 -22.82 4.93
C GLN A 141 35.28 -21.40 5.42
N LEU A 142 34.48 -20.40 5.08
CA LEU A 142 34.67 -19.01 5.54
C LEU A 142 34.48 -18.84 7.06
N MET A 143 33.55 -19.59 7.67
CA MET A 143 33.33 -19.60 9.12
C MET A 143 34.48 -20.32 9.84
N SER A 144 35.01 -21.40 9.27
CA SER A 144 36.22 -22.08 9.77
C SER A 144 37.44 -21.17 9.72
N ASP A 145 37.60 -20.40 8.63
CA ASP A 145 38.66 -19.39 8.49
C ASP A 145 38.49 -18.21 9.47
N PHE A 146 37.28 -17.97 9.97
CA PHE A 146 36.97 -16.95 10.98
C PHE A 146 37.17 -17.48 12.42
N ALA A 147 36.85 -18.76 12.66
CA ALA A 147 36.92 -19.41 13.96
C ALA A 147 38.32 -19.92 14.35
N LEU A 148 39.28 -19.91 13.41
CA LEU A 148 40.68 -20.16 13.73
C LEU A 148 41.27 -18.94 14.48
N GLU A 149 41.10 -18.96 15.79
CA GLU A 149 42.00 -18.30 16.72
C GLU A 149 43.40 -18.83 16.39
N VAL A 150 44.29 -17.92 15.94
CA VAL A 150 45.67 -18.27 15.64
C VAL A 150 46.25 -18.88 16.90
N GLN A 151 46.42 -20.20 16.91
CA GLN A 151 47.08 -20.91 17.99
C GLN A 151 48.56 -20.51 17.92
N GLN A 152 48.88 -19.39 18.55
CA GLN A 152 50.24 -18.91 18.69
C GLN A 152 50.94 -19.88 19.64
N GLU A 153 51.77 -20.77 19.10
CA GLU A 153 52.68 -21.55 19.92
C GLU A 153 53.64 -20.56 20.60
N ILE A 154 53.47 -20.42 21.91
CA ILE A 154 54.38 -19.70 22.79
C ILE A 154 55.55 -20.64 23.03
N ASP A 155 56.75 -20.24 22.63
CA ASP A 155 57.94 -21.06 22.92
C ASP A 155 58.23 -21.09 24.43
N GLU A 156 59.10 -22.01 24.87
CA GLU A 156 59.46 -22.19 26.30
C GLU A 156 60.10 -20.95 26.95
N SER A 157 60.42 -19.90 26.16
CA SER A 157 60.92 -18.60 26.63
C SER A 157 59.85 -17.51 26.72
N GLY A 158 58.60 -17.82 26.37
CA GLY A 158 57.47 -16.88 26.38
C GLY A 158 57.38 -16.00 25.13
N LYS A 159 58.12 -16.32 24.06
CA LYS A 159 58.15 -15.52 22.83
C LYS A 159 57.23 -16.15 21.77
N ILE A 160 56.42 -15.30 21.15
CA ILE A 160 55.53 -15.68 20.05
C ILE A 160 56.37 -15.74 18.78
N ALA A 161 56.50 -16.93 18.18
CA ALA A 161 57.16 -17.07 16.88
C ALA A 161 56.32 -16.37 15.80
N GLU A 162 56.90 -15.39 15.08
CA GLU A 162 56.30 -14.77 13.90
C GLU A 162 56.25 -15.79 12.75
N ALA A 163 55.33 -16.75 12.82
CA ALA A 163 54.91 -17.49 11.64
C ALA A 163 54.28 -16.48 10.67
N ALA A 164 54.83 -16.39 9.46
CA ALA A 164 54.38 -15.52 8.40
C ALA A 164 52.86 -15.64 8.21
N ILE A 165 52.13 -14.64 8.71
CA ILE A 165 50.67 -14.54 8.61
C ILE A 165 50.31 -14.51 7.12
N PRO A 166 49.66 -15.55 6.56
CA PRO A 166 49.24 -15.52 5.18
C PRO A 166 48.04 -14.57 5.09
N LEU A 167 48.25 -13.45 4.41
CA LEU A 167 47.29 -12.40 4.05
C LEU A 167 46.48 -11.80 5.20
N ARG A 168 46.70 -10.49 5.44
CA ARG A 168 45.68 -9.60 6.02
C ARG A 168 44.40 -9.71 5.19
N SER A 169 43.52 -10.64 5.55
CA SER A 169 42.14 -10.53 5.14
C SER A 169 41.61 -9.31 5.91
N ASN A 170 41.21 -8.27 5.18
CA ASN A 170 40.66 -7.06 5.78
C ASN A 170 39.30 -7.40 6.41
N TYR A 171 39.30 -7.92 7.64
CA TYR A 171 38.08 -8.11 8.41
C TYR A 171 37.44 -6.75 8.66
N THR A 172 36.15 -6.64 8.41
CA THR A 172 35.42 -5.40 8.69
C THR A 172 34.93 -5.47 10.13
N SER A 173 35.12 -4.42 10.93
CA SER A 173 34.56 -4.42 12.28
C SER A 173 33.01 -4.29 12.23
N PRO A 174 32.28 -4.80 13.24
CA PRO A 174 30.85 -4.61 13.35
C PRO A 174 30.45 -3.14 13.22
N VAL A 175 29.30 -2.87 12.59
CA VAL A 175 28.81 -1.48 12.46
C VAL A 175 28.53 -0.92 13.85
N THR A 176 29.16 0.21 14.16
CA THR A 176 28.90 0.95 15.39
C THR A 176 28.05 2.16 15.08
N TYR A 177 27.32 2.64 16.08
CA TYR A 177 26.42 3.77 15.92
C TYR A 177 26.68 4.83 16.98
N GLN A 178 26.67 6.07 16.53
CA GLN A 178 26.70 7.24 17.40
C GLN A 178 25.44 8.08 17.22
N THR A 179 25.06 8.81 18.26
CA THR A 179 23.90 9.70 18.20
C THR A 179 24.33 11.11 17.85
N TYR A 180 23.69 11.71 16.85
CA TYR A 180 23.87 13.10 16.48
C TYR A 180 22.57 13.90 16.69
N LYS A 181 22.68 15.07 17.33
CA LYS A 181 21.56 16.00 17.47
C LYS A 181 21.62 17.01 16.32
N VAL A 182 20.60 17.00 15.45
CA VAL A 182 20.48 17.90 14.30
C VAL A 182 20.52 19.35 14.76
N GLN A 183 21.32 20.17 14.10
CA GLN A 183 21.47 21.60 14.36
C GLN A 183 20.68 22.42 13.35
N SER A 184 20.42 23.68 13.68
CA SER A 184 19.81 24.62 12.73
C SER A 184 20.71 24.78 11.51
N GLY A 185 20.15 24.66 10.31
CA GLY A 185 20.88 24.74 9.04
C GLY A 185 21.50 23.42 8.56
N ASP A 186 21.42 22.35 9.35
CA ASP A 186 21.89 21.05 8.90
C ASP A 186 21.05 20.53 7.71
N THR A 187 21.73 19.83 6.80
CA THR A 187 21.10 19.06 5.73
C THR A 187 21.52 17.61 5.85
N ILE A 188 20.70 16.66 5.41
CA ILE A 188 21.08 15.23 5.48
C ILE A 188 22.41 14.95 4.78
N GLY A 189 22.69 15.64 3.66
CA GLY A 189 23.96 15.53 2.94
C GLY A 189 25.13 16.20 3.66
N GLY A 190 24.90 17.32 4.35
CA GLY A 190 25.90 17.95 5.21
C GLY A 190 26.29 17.06 6.39
N ILE A 191 25.29 16.45 7.04
CA ILE A 191 25.48 15.50 8.14
C ILE A 191 26.24 14.26 7.64
N ALA A 192 25.84 13.67 6.50
CA ALA A 192 26.53 12.51 5.93
C ALA A 192 28.02 12.80 5.69
N ARG A 193 28.34 13.91 5.01
CA ARG A 193 29.74 14.32 4.76
C ARG A 193 30.52 14.58 6.05
N LYS A 194 29.90 15.19 7.06
CA LYS A 194 30.51 15.44 8.38
C LYS A 194 30.98 14.14 9.03
N PHE A 195 30.24 13.05 8.83
CA PHE A 195 30.56 11.72 9.33
C PHE A 195 31.25 10.82 8.31
N LYS A 196 31.81 11.39 7.24
CA LYS A 196 32.53 10.68 6.17
C LYS A 196 31.71 9.59 5.47
N LEU A 197 30.37 9.72 5.52
CA LEU A 197 29.45 8.90 4.75
C LEU A 197 29.32 9.50 3.35
N SER A 198 29.57 8.67 2.33
CA SER A 198 29.48 9.08 0.93
C SER A 198 28.05 8.98 0.40
N ASN A 199 27.18 8.20 1.06
CA ASN A 199 25.81 7.95 0.62
C ASN A 199 24.77 8.49 1.60
N VAL A 200 23.96 9.46 1.17
CA VAL A 200 22.86 10.01 1.99
C VAL A 200 21.77 8.97 2.30
N SER A 201 21.63 7.95 1.45
CA SER A 201 20.68 6.85 1.65
C SER A 201 20.92 6.12 2.96
N THR A 202 22.16 6.13 3.45
CA THR A 202 22.53 5.49 4.71
C THR A 202 21.84 6.13 5.90
N LEU A 203 21.92 7.46 6.02
CA LEU A 203 21.24 8.15 7.11
C LEU A 203 19.72 8.07 6.98
N ILE A 204 19.21 8.09 5.75
CA ILE A 204 17.78 7.95 5.48
C ILE A 204 17.27 6.59 5.97
N SER A 205 17.93 5.51 5.56
CA SER A 205 17.52 4.14 5.89
C SER A 205 17.69 3.81 7.37
N VAL A 206 18.84 4.15 7.97
CA VAL A 206 19.14 3.84 9.38
C VAL A 206 18.19 4.55 10.35
N ASN A 207 17.62 5.69 9.95
CA ASN A 207 16.75 6.51 10.79
C ASN A 207 15.28 6.49 10.36
N ASP A 208 14.91 5.62 9.41
CA ASP A 208 13.56 5.53 8.84
C ASP A 208 12.97 6.89 8.41
N ILE A 209 13.81 7.70 7.74
CA ILE A 209 13.42 9.06 7.33
C ILE A 209 12.53 8.96 6.08
N SER A 210 11.22 9.14 6.28
CA SER A 210 10.25 9.16 5.19
C SER A 210 10.26 10.45 4.37
N ASN A 211 10.71 11.57 4.95
CA ASN A 211 10.88 12.85 4.26
C ASN A 211 11.97 13.72 4.92
N VAL A 212 13.11 13.88 4.24
CA VAL A 212 14.27 14.67 4.66
C VAL A 212 13.92 16.14 4.87
N ARG A 213 12.91 16.67 4.18
CA ARG A 213 12.49 18.08 4.31
C ARG A 213 11.75 18.36 5.61
N GLN A 214 11.39 17.32 6.36
CA GLN A 214 10.78 17.42 7.69
C GLN A 214 11.81 17.29 8.81
N LEU A 215 13.11 17.23 8.49
CA LEU A 215 14.16 17.15 9.50
C LEU A 215 14.17 18.42 10.34
N CYS A 216 14.03 18.27 11.66
CA CYS A 216 13.96 19.38 12.59
C CYS A 216 15.23 19.51 13.43
N ALA A 217 15.63 20.75 13.73
CA ALA A 217 16.68 21.00 14.72
C ALA A 217 16.29 20.36 16.07
N GLY A 218 17.25 19.72 16.71
CA GLY A 218 17.05 18.97 17.94
C GLY A 218 16.69 17.49 17.76
N GLN A 219 16.29 17.06 16.56
CA GLN A 219 16.06 15.65 16.24
C GLN A 219 17.34 14.84 16.44
N LYS A 220 17.23 13.65 17.06
CA LYS A 220 18.37 12.74 17.24
C LYS A 220 18.42 11.76 16.06
N LEU A 221 19.59 11.63 15.45
CA LEU A 221 19.87 10.68 14.37
C LEU A 221 20.92 9.67 14.84
N LYS A 222 20.68 8.40 14.52
CA LYS A 222 21.61 7.28 14.59
C LYS A 222 22.53 7.33 13.36
N ILE A 223 23.81 7.52 13.59
CA ILE A 223 24.85 7.64 12.55
C ILE A 223 25.70 6.37 12.58
N PRO A 224 25.71 5.55 11.51
CA PRO A 224 26.58 4.38 11.43
C PRO A 224 28.04 4.78 11.16
N SER A 225 28.97 3.89 11.49
CA SER A 225 30.41 4.06 11.24
C SER A 225 30.80 3.93 9.76
N ILE A 226 29.96 3.30 8.93
CA ILE A 226 30.20 3.03 7.50
C ILE A 226 28.95 3.27 6.66
N ASP A 227 29.12 3.39 5.34
CA ASP A 227 28.01 3.46 4.39
C ASP A 227 27.29 2.11 4.28
N GLY A 228 25.97 2.15 4.16
CA GLY A 228 25.09 1.00 3.99
C GLY A 228 23.62 1.34 4.23
N ILE A 229 22.73 0.35 4.22
CA ILE A 229 21.30 0.53 4.52
C ILE A 229 20.80 -0.54 5.49
N ILE A 230 19.73 -0.25 6.23
CA ILE A 230 19.00 -1.26 6.99
C ILE A 230 18.06 -2.01 6.06
N TYR A 231 18.17 -3.33 6.08
CA TYR A 231 17.29 -4.27 5.40
C TYR A 231 16.53 -5.11 6.43
N THR A 232 15.22 -5.16 6.30
CA THR A 232 14.37 -6.06 7.10
C THR A 232 14.17 -7.37 6.35
N VAL A 233 14.65 -8.46 6.93
CA VAL A 233 14.52 -9.82 6.39
C VAL A 233 13.05 -10.18 6.18
N LYS A 234 12.73 -10.76 5.02
CA LYS A 234 11.39 -11.21 4.64
C LYS A 234 11.31 -12.73 4.64
N GLY A 235 10.09 -13.26 4.72
CA GLY A 235 9.87 -14.70 4.57
C GLY A 235 10.35 -15.20 3.21
N GLY A 236 11.24 -16.19 3.21
CA GLY A 236 11.89 -16.74 2.01
C GLY A 236 13.22 -16.09 1.63
N ASP A 237 13.69 -15.08 2.37
CA ASP A 237 15.04 -14.56 2.19
C ASP A 237 16.08 -15.59 2.72
N SER A 238 17.21 -15.68 2.02
CA SER A 238 18.42 -16.36 2.48
C SER A 238 19.56 -15.35 2.49
N ILE A 239 20.63 -15.64 3.23
CA ILE A 239 21.81 -14.77 3.22
C ILE A 239 22.33 -14.61 1.78
N ASN A 240 22.43 -15.71 1.02
CA ASN A 240 22.88 -15.68 -0.37
C ASN A 240 22.00 -14.79 -1.24
N SER A 241 20.67 -14.91 -1.14
CA SER A 241 19.77 -14.11 -1.98
C SER A 241 19.86 -12.61 -1.66
N ILE A 242 20.11 -12.24 -0.40
CA ILE A 242 20.34 -10.84 0.01
C ILE A 242 21.69 -10.34 -0.52
N VAL A 243 22.75 -11.12 -0.36
CA VAL A 243 24.12 -10.79 -0.78
C VAL A 243 24.19 -10.57 -2.30
N GLU A 244 23.66 -11.51 -3.09
CA GLU A 244 23.64 -11.43 -4.55
C GLU A 244 22.84 -10.23 -5.06
N LYS A 245 21.62 -10.05 -4.53
CA LYS A 245 20.73 -8.97 -4.95
C LYS A 245 21.31 -7.59 -4.69
N ASN A 246 22.02 -7.43 -3.57
CA ASN A 246 22.61 -6.16 -3.17
C ASN A 246 24.08 -6.01 -3.59
N LYS A 247 24.66 -7.03 -4.25
CA LYS A 247 26.06 -7.06 -4.72
C LYS A 247 27.07 -6.82 -3.59
N ILE A 248 26.84 -7.44 -2.45
CA ILE A 248 27.70 -7.35 -1.25
C ILE A 248 28.55 -8.62 -1.18
N SER A 249 29.67 -8.59 -0.44
CA SER A 249 30.38 -9.83 -0.09
C SER A 249 29.71 -10.51 1.11
N LEU A 250 29.54 -11.84 1.03
CA LEU A 250 29.02 -12.65 2.13
C LEU A 250 29.79 -12.39 3.45
N LYS A 251 31.13 -12.41 3.38
CA LYS A 251 31.99 -12.14 4.52
C LYS A 251 31.72 -10.76 5.13
N GLN A 252 31.61 -9.72 4.30
CA GLN A 252 31.34 -8.36 4.78
C GLN A 252 29.98 -8.24 5.46
N LEU A 253 28.97 -8.95 4.96
CA LEU A 253 27.64 -8.94 5.58
C LEU A 253 27.67 -9.58 6.97
N LEU A 254 28.36 -10.70 7.13
CA LEU A 254 28.49 -11.40 8.41
C LEU A 254 29.28 -10.56 9.42
N ASP A 255 30.47 -10.10 9.03
CA ASP A 255 31.38 -9.27 9.82
C ASP A 255 30.69 -8.01 10.39
N VAL A 256 29.95 -7.28 9.53
CA VAL A 256 29.33 -6.01 9.90
C VAL A 256 28.13 -6.18 10.84
N ASN A 257 27.44 -7.32 10.77
CA ASN A 257 26.25 -7.62 11.57
C ASN A 257 26.53 -8.51 12.78
N ASP A 258 27.78 -8.93 12.98
CA ASP A 258 28.18 -9.86 14.04
C ASP A 258 27.31 -11.13 14.04
N LEU A 259 27.04 -11.66 12.84
CA LEU A 259 26.17 -12.83 12.67
C LEU A 259 26.95 -14.10 12.99
N SER A 260 26.60 -14.74 14.10
CA SER A 260 27.16 -16.05 14.50
C SER A 260 26.45 -17.25 13.85
N SER A 261 25.37 -17.01 13.10
CA SER A 261 24.55 -18.05 12.47
C SER A 261 23.97 -17.57 11.14
N GLU A 262 23.76 -18.51 10.23
CA GLU A 262 23.17 -18.28 8.91
C GLU A 262 21.64 -18.14 8.93
N VAL A 263 21.02 -18.56 10.03
CA VAL A 263 19.57 -18.60 10.14
C VAL A 263 19.05 -17.18 10.31
N LEU A 264 18.45 -16.66 9.25
CA LEU A 264 17.76 -15.38 9.29
C LEU A 264 16.30 -15.57 9.73
N HIS A 265 15.84 -14.67 10.58
CA HIS A 265 14.44 -14.61 10.98
C HIS A 265 13.71 -13.49 10.25
N ALA A 266 12.51 -13.77 9.73
CA ALA A 266 11.68 -12.72 9.14
C ALA A 266 11.45 -11.59 10.17
N GLY A 267 11.64 -10.34 9.75
CA GLY A 267 11.60 -9.16 10.62
C GLY A 267 12.95 -8.76 11.23
N GLN A 268 13.97 -9.62 11.19
CA GLN A 268 15.33 -9.28 11.61
C GLN A 268 15.87 -8.11 10.77
N GLN A 269 16.51 -7.14 11.42
CA GLN A 269 17.17 -6.03 10.74
C GLN A 269 18.65 -6.35 10.53
N LEU A 270 19.10 -6.22 9.28
CA LEU A 270 20.49 -6.36 8.88
C LEU A 270 20.99 -5.03 8.32
N PHE A 271 22.20 -4.63 8.68
CA PHE A 271 22.92 -3.55 8.03
C PHE A 271 23.66 -4.10 6.80
N LEU A 272 23.31 -3.61 5.63
CA LEU A 272 23.89 -4.00 4.36
C LEU A 272 25.01 -3.01 3.98
N PRO A 273 26.30 -3.35 4.17
CA PRO A 273 27.40 -2.42 3.90
C PRO A 273 27.49 -2.08 2.41
N GLY A 274 27.70 -0.79 2.10
CA GLY A 274 27.83 -0.27 0.73
C GLY A 274 26.53 -0.25 -0.09
N ALA A 275 25.46 -0.90 0.37
CA ALA A 275 24.17 -0.87 -0.31
C ALA A 275 23.51 0.51 -0.22
N SER A 276 22.59 0.75 -1.17
CA SER A 276 21.88 2.03 -1.31
C SER A 276 20.39 1.78 -1.49
N LEU A 277 19.58 2.76 -1.06
CA LEU A 277 18.16 2.76 -1.37
C LEU A 277 17.95 2.81 -2.89
N ASP A 278 16.87 2.16 -3.35
CA ASP A 278 16.45 2.28 -4.74
C ASP A 278 16.03 3.73 -5.06
N GLN A 279 16.08 4.09 -6.34
CA GLN A 279 15.84 5.46 -6.79
C GLN A 279 14.45 5.99 -6.39
N LYS A 280 13.43 5.14 -6.34
CA LYS A 280 12.05 5.55 -6.02
C LYS A 280 11.93 5.83 -4.52
N THR A 281 12.46 4.94 -3.68
CA THR A 281 12.48 5.11 -2.23
C THR A 281 13.31 6.34 -1.85
N LEU A 282 14.49 6.50 -2.45
CA LEU A 282 15.34 7.66 -2.22
C LEU A 282 14.64 8.97 -2.63
N LYS A 283 14.05 9.06 -3.83
CA LYS A 283 13.30 10.27 -4.25
C LYS A 283 12.14 10.61 -3.31
N THR A 284 11.45 9.59 -2.81
CA THR A 284 10.36 9.76 -1.85
C THR A 284 10.89 10.31 -0.54
N ALA A 285 11.94 9.69 0.01
CA ALA A 285 12.60 10.13 1.23
C ALA A 285 13.22 11.53 1.08
N MET A 286 13.73 11.90 -0.08
CA MET A 286 14.24 13.25 -0.34
C MET A 286 13.13 14.32 -0.41
N GLY A 287 11.86 13.91 -0.38
CA GLY A 287 10.72 14.80 -0.51
C GLY A 287 10.53 15.35 -1.92
N ASP A 288 11.12 14.70 -2.94
CA ASP A 288 11.10 15.13 -4.34
C ASP A 288 9.92 14.53 -5.14
N ARG A 289 8.89 14.01 -4.45
CA ARG A 289 7.66 13.52 -5.08
C ARG A 289 6.58 14.60 -5.08
N PHE A 290 5.92 14.82 -6.21
CA PHE A 290 4.74 15.66 -6.29
C PHE A 290 3.47 14.84 -6.03
N ILE A 291 2.56 15.37 -5.21
CA ILE A 291 1.18 14.89 -5.11
C ILE A 291 0.27 15.71 -6.01
N MET A 292 -0.90 15.17 -6.31
CA MET A 292 -1.97 15.92 -6.96
C MET A 292 -2.35 17.17 -6.14
N PRO A 293 -2.40 18.36 -6.77
CA PRO A 293 -2.74 19.60 -6.07
C PRO A 293 -4.24 19.77 -5.79
N ILE A 294 -5.08 18.90 -6.35
CA ILE A 294 -6.51 18.84 -6.08
C ILE A 294 -6.85 17.41 -5.63
N SER A 295 -7.44 17.28 -4.44
CA SER A 295 -7.93 16.00 -3.90
C SER A 295 -9.39 15.72 -4.25
N ALA A 296 -10.16 16.74 -4.64
CA ALA A 296 -11.54 16.61 -5.09
C ALA A 296 -11.61 15.99 -6.50
N ARG A 297 -12.82 15.58 -6.92
CA ARG A 297 -13.03 15.14 -8.30
C ARG A 297 -12.85 16.32 -9.25
N PHE A 298 -12.01 16.15 -10.27
CA PHE A 298 -11.76 17.12 -11.33
C PHE A 298 -11.72 16.41 -12.69
N ARG A 299 -11.71 17.20 -13.76
CA ARG A 299 -11.49 16.72 -15.13
C ARG A 299 -10.22 17.36 -15.67
N TRP A 300 -9.36 16.57 -16.31
CA TRP A 300 -8.28 17.12 -17.13
C TRP A 300 -8.90 17.91 -18.29
N SER A 301 -8.72 19.23 -18.28
CA SER A 301 -9.31 20.10 -19.30
C SER A 301 -8.32 20.44 -20.40
N SER A 302 -7.04 20.58 -20.08
CA SER A 302 -6.01 20.92 -21.07
C SER A 302 -4.63 20.38 -20.68
N PRO A 303 -3.92 19.67 -21.59
CA PRO A 303 -2.59 19.15 -21.31
C PRO A 303 -1.49 20.20 -21.52
N TYR A 304 -0.31 19.95 -20.97
CA TYR A 304 0.92 20.67 -21.29
C TYR A 304 1.34 20.46 -22.75
N GLY A 305 1.83 21.52 -23.41
CA GLY A 305 2.38 21.46 -24.76
C GLY A 305 1.68 22.34 -25.79
N TRP A 306 2.03 22.15 -27.08
CA TRP A 306 1.44 22.90 -28.19
C TRP A 306 -0.04 22.56 -28.36
N ARG A 307 -0.89 23.59 -28.37
CA ARG A 307 -2.32 23.48 -28.63
C ARG A 307 -2.87 24.76 -29.25
N GLU A 308 -4.12 24.71 -29.69
CA GLU A 308 -4.85 25.94 -30.00
C GLU A 308 -5.19 26.67 -28.69
N ASP A 309 -5.06 28.00 -28.69
CA ASP A 309 -5.49 28.83 -27.58
C ASP A 309 -7.02 28.90 -27.55
N PRO A 310 -7.68 28.61 -26.41
CA PRO A 310 -9.14 28.49 -26.34
C PRO A 310 -9.88 29.83 -26.44
N ILE A 311 -9.17 30.96 -26.35
CA ILE A 311 -9.76 32.30 -26.40
C ILE A 311 -9.30 33.02 -27.68
N ALA A 312 -8.01 32.98 -27.99
CA ALA A 312 -7.45 33.65 -29.16
C ALA A 312 -7.51 32.82 -30.45
N HIS A 313 -7.80 31.51 -30.37
CA HIS A 313 -7.86 30.58 -31.52
C HIS A 313 -6.58 30.55 -32.37
N VAL A 314 -5.43 30.80 -31.73
CA VAL A 314 -4.11 30.73 -32.35
C VAL A 314 -3.28 29.64 -31.71
N LYS A 315 -2.34 29.06 -32.46
CA LYS A 315 -1.42 28.05 -31.93
C LYS A 315 -0.54 28.67 -30.84
N SER A 316 -0.61 28.12 -29.63
CA SER A 316 0.12 28.58 -28.45
C SER A 316 0.70 27.40 -27.67
N PHE A 317 1.76 27.64 -26.92
CA PHE A 317 2.37 26.64 -26.05
C PHE A 317 1.80 26.75 -24.64
N HIS A 318 1.10 25.71 -24.20
CA HIS A 318 0.54 25.65 -22.87
C HIS A 318 1.59 25.25 -21.84
N THR A 319 1.89 26.16 -20.93
CA THR A 319 3.00 26.07 -19.97
C THR A 319 2.76 25.13 -18.79
N GLY A 320 1.54 24.63 -18.64
CA GLY A 320 1.12 23.80 -17.52
C GLY A 320 0.05 22.79 -17.92
N THR A 321 -0.62 22.23 -16.93
CA THR A 321 -1.78 21.36 -17.12
C THR A 321 -2.97 21.92 -16.36
N ASP A 322 -4.15 21.87 -16.98
CA ASP A 322 -5.37 22.42 -16.43
C ASP A 322 -6.29 21.33 -15.84
N MET A 323 -6.75 21.58 -14.62
CA MET A 323 -7.65 20.72 -13.85
C MET A 323 -8.97 21.46 -13.61
N ALA A 324 -9.97 21.20 -14.45
CA ALA A 324 -11.30 21.80 -14.33
C ALA A 324 -12.04 21.24 -13.11
N CYS A 325 -12.45 22.14 -12.21
CA CYS A 325 -13.17 21.83 -10.99
C CYS A 325 -13.90 23.08 -10.46
N PRO A 326 -14.92 22.91 -9.60
CA PRO A 326 -15.73 24.04 -9.14
C PRO A 326 -14.91 25.11 -8.39
N THR A 327 -15.30 26.38 -8.57
CA THR A 327 -14.77 27.50 -7.76
C THR A 327 -14.90 27.19 -6.27
N GLY A 328 -13.87 27.53 -5.50
CA GLY A 328 -13.81 27.25 -4.07
C GLY A 328 -13.17 25.90 -3.73
N THR A 329 -12.90 25.03 -4.71
CA THR A 329 -12.18 23.77 -4.46
C THR A 329 -10.80 24.05 -3.86
N PRO A 330 -10.40 23.40 -2.74
CA PRO A 330 -9.07 23.59 -2.16
C PRO A 330 -7.93 23.23 -3.10
N ILE A 331 -6.92 24.11 -3.18
CA ILE A 331 -5.65 23.86 -3.87
C ILE A 331 -4.59 23.54 -2.82
N LEU A 332 -3.87 22.44 -3.02
CA LEU A 332 -2.86 21.92 -2.11
C LEU A 332 -1.45 22.13 -2.68
N ALA A 333 -0.48 22.36 -1.80
CA ALA A 333 0.93 22.34 -2.16
C ALA A 333 1.33 20.92 -2.60
N SER A 334 1.72 20.78 -3.87
CA SER A 334 2.10 19.49 -4.46
C SER A 334 3.38 18.93 -3.86
N MET A 335 4.21 19.76 -3.24
CA MET A 335 5.47 19.36 -2.59
C MET A 335 5.78 20.37 -1.49
N SER A 336 6.47 19.95 -0.43
CA SER A 336 6.89 20.87 0.64
C SER A 336 7.83 21.95 0.10
N GLY A 337 7.73 23.17 0.58
CA GLY A 337 8.57 24.26 0.09
C GLY A 337 8.26 25.60 0.73
N LYS A 338 8.92 26.64 0.24
CA LYS A 338 8.71 28.04 0.65
C LYS A 338 7.94 28.77 -0.42
N VAL A 339 6.87 29.46 -0.03
CA VAL A 339 6.11 30.34 -0.93
C VAL A 339 6.99 31.54 -1.28
N ILE A 340 7.46 31.62 -2.52
CA ILE A 340 8.34 32.70 -2.97
C ILE A 340 7.56 33.87 -3.59
N THR A 341 6.36 33.59 -4.10
CA THR A 341 5.51 34.60 -4.73
C THR A 341 4.03 34.33 -4.44
N THR A 342 3.31 35.38 -4.10
CA THR A 342 1.86 35.49 -4.16
C THR A 342 1.55 36.73 -4.99
N GLY A 343 0.77 36.62 -6.05
CA GLY A 343 0.59 37.74 -6.97
C GLY A 343 -0.73 37.71 -7.71
N ILE A 344 -0.97 38.80 -8.43
CA ILE A 344 -2.09 38.96 -9.35
C ILE A 344 -1.58 39.53 -10.67
N ASN A 345 -1.97 38.94 -11.81
CA ASN A 345 -1.74 39.54 -13.12
C ASN A 345 -2.86 39.18 -14.12
N ARG A 346 -2.82 39.79 -15.31
CA ARG A 346 -3.86 39.60 -16.34
C ARG A 346 -3.95 38.16 -16.88
N VAL A 347 -2.84 37.42 -16.91
CA VAL A 347 -2.78 36.07 -17.47
C VAL A 347 -3.17 35.04 -16.42
N TYR A 348 -2.40 34.94 -15.33
CA TYR A 348 -2.58 33.95 -14.29
C TYR A 348 -3.69 34.28 -13.29
N GLY A 349 -4.24 35.50 -13.32
CA GLY A 349 -5.15 35.94 -12.26
C GLY A 349 -4.41 35.93 -10.93
N ASN A 350 -5.05 35.46 -9.87
CA ASN A 350 -4.40 35.22 -8.60
C ASN A 350 -3.55 33.94 -8.67
N TYR A 351 -2.29 34.03 -8.27
CA TYR A 351 -1.36 32.91 -8.35
C TYR A 351 -0.37 32.84 -7.18
N VAL A 352 0.15 31.62 -6.97
CA VAL A 352 1.16 31.29 -5.98
C VAL A 352 2.30 30.55 -6.67
N ILE A 353 3.55 30.89 -6.30
CA ILE A 353 4.74 30.12 -6.69
C ILE A 353 5.43 29.60 -5.43
N ILE A 354 5.71 28.30 -5.39
CA ILE A 354 6.42 27.64 -4.30
C ILE A 354 7.77 27.16 -4.81
N ASP A 355 8.84 27.53 -4.10
CA ASP A 355 10.17 26.95 -4.26
C ASP A 355 10.30 25.73 -3.36
N HIS A 356 10.63 24.61 -3.99
CA HIS A 356 10.77 23.32 -3.34
C HIS A 356 12.24 22.99 -3.03
N GLY A 357 13.19 23.81 -3.43
CA GLY A 357 14.61 23.45 -3.39
C GLY A 357 14.97 22.39 -4.43
N ASN A 358 16.26 22.05 -4.51
CA ASN A 358 16.81 21.16 -5.54
C ASN A 358 16.44 21.60 -6.98
N GLY A 359 16.18 22.90 -7.19
CA GLY A 359 15.77 23.48 -8.46
C GLY A 359 14.32 23.22 -8.88
N TYR A 360 13.46 22.65 -8.02
CA TYR A 360 12.04 22.50 -8.32
C TYR A 360 11.24 23.72 -7.89
N GLN A 361 10.31 24.16 -8.74
CA GLN A 361 9.30 25.16 -8.38
C GLN A 361 7.94 24.75 -8.94
N THR A 362 6.87 25.20 -8.31
CA THR A 362 5.50 25.02 -8.83
C THR A 362 4.77 26.35 -8.88
N LEU A 363 3.92 26.52 -9.90
CA LEU A 363 3.01 27.65 -10.03
C LEU A 363 1.57 27.14 -10.03
N TYR A 364 0.72 27.82 -9.27
CA TYR A 364 -0.71 27.57 -9.14
C TYR A 364 -1.45 28.85 -9.51
N ALA A 365 -2.30 28.82 -10.53
CA ALA A 365 -2.95 30.02 -11.08
C ALA A 365 -4.49 29.92 -11.09
N HIS A 366 -5.11 31.01 -11.52
CA HIS A 366 -6.55 31.24 -11.64
C HIS A 366 -7.32 31.14 -10.31
N MET A 367 -6.64 31.37 -9.18
CA MET A 367 -7.27 31.22 -7.86
C MET A 367 -8.42 32.22 -7.65
N SER A 368 -9.47 31.80 -6.96
CA SER A 368 -10.47 32.74 -6.42
C SER A 368 -9.97 33.42 -5.15
N LYS A 369 -9.17 32.71 -4.35
CA LYS A 369 -8.59 33.20 -3.10
C LYS A 369 -7.23 32.57 -2.85
N ILE A 370 -6.24 33.41 -2.53
CA ILE A 370 -4.94 32.98 -2.02
C ILE A 370 -5.06 32.87 -0.49
N ILE A 371 -4.61 31.73 0.08
CA ILE A 371 -4.58 31.49 1.53
C ILE A 371 -3.15 31.57 2.05
N ALA A 372 -2.17 31.12 1.27
CA ALA A 372 -0.77 31.16 1.66
C ALA A 372 -0.17 32.58 1.55
N SER A 373 0.86 32.86 2.34
CA SER A 373 1.56 34.15 2.34
C SER A 373 2.97 34.03 1.76
N LYS A 374 3.46 35.09 1.10
CA LYS A 374 4.87 35.15 0.65
C LYS A 374 5.81 34.96 1.84
N GLY A 375 6.81 34.10 1.69
CA GLY A 375 7.78 33.73 2.72
C GLY A 375 7.37 32.54 3.59
N GLN A 376 6.10 32.12 3.54
CA GLN A 376 5.58 31.00 4.34
C GLN A 376 6.19 29.67 3.90
N TRP A 377 6.61 28.86 4.87
CA TRP A 377 6.90 27.43 4.65
C TRP A 377 5.60 26.64 4.67
N VAL A 378 5.42 25.78 3.66
CA VAL A 378 4.25 24.90 3.54
C VAL A 378 4.72 23.47 3.37
N SER A 379 4.08 22.55 4.10
CA SER A 379 4.26 21.11 3.89
C SER A 379 3.48 20.66 2.66
N GLN A 380 3.92 19.59 2.01
CA GLN A 380 3.13 18.89 1.00
C GLN A 380 1.72 18.61 1.52
N GLY A 381 0.70 18.89 0.70
CA GLY A 381 -0.71 18.76 1.07
C GLY A 381 -1.29 19.96 1.83
N THR A 382 -0.48 20.96 2.21
CA THR A 382 -0.99 22.18 2.83
C THR A 382 -1.89 22.93 1.85
N ARG A 383 -3.07 23.35 2.30
CA ARG A 383 -3.96 24.19 1.50
C ARG A 383 -3.37 25.59 1.31
N ILE A 384 -3.16 25.99 0.06
CA ILE A 384 -2.51 27.26 -0.30
C ILE A 384 -3.46 28.28 -0.95
N GLY A 385 -4.63 27.83 -1.41
CA GLY A 385 -5.62 28.67 -2.05
C GLY A 385 -6.87 27.91 -2.43
N LEU A 386 -7.77 28.58 -3.15
CA LEU A 386 -9.00 28.03 -3.66
C LEU A 386 -9.09 28.25 -5.17
N VAL A 387 -9.59 27.23 -5.89
CA VAL A 387 -9.83 27.29 -7.34
C VAL A 387 -10.78 28.44 -7.68
N GLY A 388 -10.55 29.07 -8.81
CA GLY A 388 -11.41 30.11 -9.35
C GLY A 388 -11.29 30.20 -10.87
N SER A 389 -11.59 31.38 -11.41
CA SER A 389 -11.50 31.67 -12.83
C SER A 389 -10.95 33.09 -13.07
N THR A 390 -10.01 33.53 -12.23
CA THR A 390 -9.40 34.87 -12.36
C THR A 390 -8.35 34.90 -13.47
N GLY A 391 -8.12 36.08 -14.06
CA GLY A 391 -7.16 36.24 -15.16
C GLY A 391 -7.71 35.74 -16.50
N TYR A 392 -6.82 35.25 -17.36
CA TYR A 392 -7.13 34.74 -18.69
C TYR A 392 -7.62 33.29 -18.59
N SER A 393 -8.92 33.12 -18.36
CA SER A 393 -9.55 31.83 -18.13
C SER A 393 -10.94 31.77 -18.77
N THR A 394 -11.30 30.62 -19.35
CA THR A 394 -12.63 30.36 -19.92
C THR A 394 -13.64 29.82 -18.89
N GLY A 395 -13.19 29.43 -17.71
CA GLY A 395 -14.05 28.91 -16.64
C GLY A 395 -13.26 28.36 -15.44
N PRO A 396 -13.92 27.92 -14.36
CA PRO A 396 -13.24 27.48 -13.15
C PRO A 396 -12.29 26.28 -13.35
N HIS A 397 -11.00 26.49 -13.10
CA HIS A 397 -9.98 25.45 -13.15
C HIS A 397 -8.71 25.86 -12.39
N LEU A 398 -7.84 24.88 -12.10
CA LEU A 398 -6.46 25.13 -11.68
C LEU A 398 -5.53 24.97 -12.88
N HIS A 399 -4.79 26.03 -13.22
CA HIS A 399 -3.60 25.91 -14.06
C HIS A 399 -2.38 25.62 -13.19
N PHE A 400 -1.71 24.50 -13.46
CA PHE A 400 -0.58 24.00 -12.67
C PHE A 400 0.66 23.81 -13.52
N THR A 401 1.76 24.47 -13.13
CA THR A 401 3.05 24.39 -13.83
C THR A 401 4.13 23.88 -12.89
N VAL A 402 5.03 23.06 -13.41
CA VAL A 402 6.23 22.59 -12.70
C VAL A 402 7.48 23.08 -13.44
N TYR A 403 8.44 23.60 -12.68
CA TYR A 403 9.76 23.98 -13.17
C TYR A 403 10.82 23.06 -12.56
N LYS A 404 11.85 22.74 -13.34
CA LYS A 404 13.10 22.12 -12.89
C LYS A 404 14.28 22.90 -13.44
N ASN A 405 15.11 23.46 -12.55
CA ASN A 405 16.28 24.28 -12.87
C ASN A 405 15.92 25.42 -13.85
N GLY A 406 14.82 26.12 -13.57
CA GLY A 406 14.31 27.23 -14.40
C GLY A 406 13.61 26.82 -15.70
N LYS A 407 13.58 25.54 -16.07
CA LYS A 407 12.89 25.04 -17.27
C LYS A 407 11.53 24.43 -16.91
N MET A 408 10.52 24.69 -17.75
CA MET A 408 9.21 24.04 -17.61
C MET A 408 9.32 22.55 -17.92
N VAL A 409 8.66 21.73 -17.11
CA VAL A 409 8.54 20.29 -17.32
C VAL A 409 7.08 19.91 -17.33
N ASN A 410 6.72 18.91 -18.14
CA ASN A 410 5.35 18.42 -18.21
C ASN A 410 4.91 17.94 -16.81
N PRO A 411 3.89 18.57 -16.17
CA PRO A 411 3.43 18.17 -14.84
C PRO A 411 3.02 16.70 -14.75
N MET A 412 2.49 16.12 -15.84
CA MET A 412 2.06 14.72 -15.90
C MET A 412 3.23 13.72 -15.78
N SER A 413 4.47 14.16 -16.00
CA SER A 413 5.67 13.31 -15.85
C SER A 413 6.13 13.16 -14.38
N VAL A 414 5.65 14.04 -13.49
CA VAL A 414 6.12 14.13 -12.11
C VAL A 414 5.01 13.97 -11.07
N LEU A 415 3.76 14.31 -11.42
CA LEU A 415 2.59 14.07 -10.60
C LEU A 415 2.33 12.57 -10.50
N LYS A 416 2.03 12.10 -9.28
CA LYS A 416 1.72 10.70 -9.03
C LYS A 416 0.61 10.51 -8.00
#